data_AF-A0AAW0LB68-F1
#
_entry.id   AF-A0AAW0LB68-F1
#
_cell.length_a   1.000
_cell.length_b   1.000
_cell.length_c   1.000
_cell.angle_alpha   90.00
_cell.angle_beta   90.00
_cell.angle_gamma   90.00
#
_symmetry.space_group_name_H-M   'P 1'
#
loop_
_entity.id
_entity.type
_entity.pdbx_description
1 polymer ?
#
loop_
_entity_poly.entity_id
_entity_poly.type
_entity_poly.pdbx_seq_one_letter_code
_entity_poly.pdbx_strand_id
1 'polypeptide(L)' 'MKELEVMEGGYLDLGLTLFRVRFEIIEKDNDSCIIKSTIEYDIKEEAVANTSNVTTDLVAKIGEIAKNYLIKNKATKNAE' A
#
# COMPACT_ATOMS: atom_id res chain seq x y z
N MET A 1 -12.63 5.43 -1.85
CA MET A 1 -11.75 4.84 -0.81
C MET A 1 -11.90 3.32 -0.85
N LYS A 2 -10.81 2.58 -0.94
CA LYS A 2 -10.79 1.12 -0.78
C LYS A 2 -10.02 0.78 0.48
N GLU A 3 -10.53 -0.18 1.25
CA GLU A 3 -9.96 -0.60 2.53
C GLU A 3 -9.60 -2.08 2.45
N LEU A 4 -8.44 -2.43 2.99
CA LEU A 4 -8.00 -3.81 3.18
C LEU A 4 -7.62 -3.98 4.65
N GLU A 5 -8.15 -5.03 5.27
CA GLU A 5 -7.77 -5.45 6.61
C GLU A 5 -7.02 -6.77 6.49
N VAL A 6 -5.85 -6.85 7.12
CA VAL A 6 -5.00 -8.06 7.14
C VAL A 6 -4.94 -8.55 8.58
N MET A 7 -5.52 -9.72 8.86
CA MET A 7 -5.58 -10.32 10.19
C MET A 7 -4.95 -11.71 10.25
N GLU A 8 -3.83 -11.95 9.56
CA GLU A 8 -3.17 -13.27 9.57
C GLU A 8 -1.63 -13.19 9.58
N GLY A 9 -1.00 -14.21 10.18
CA GLY A 9 0.43 -14.50 10.09
C GLY A 9 1.34 -13.44 10.74
N GLY A 10 2.40 -13.06 10.04
CA GLY A 10 3.50 -12.25 10.59
C GLY A 10 3.11 -10.91 11.21
N TYR A 11 1.97 -10.31 10.82
CA TYR A 11 1.49 -9.08 11.47
C TYR A 11 0.99 -9.36 12.91
N LEU A 12 0.33 -10.50 13.13
CA LEU A 12 -0.05 -10.94 14.48
C LEU A 12 1.20 -11.29 15.32
N ASP A 13 2.22 -11.91 14.71
CA ASP A 13 3.49 -12.22 15.38
C ASP A 13 4.26 -10.97 15.81
N LEU A 14 4.09 -9.86 15.10
CA LEU A 14 4.64 -8.55 15.46
C LEU A 14 3.86 -7.87 16.60
N GLY A 15 2.77 -8.48 17.08
CA GLY A 15 1.93 -7.95 18.16
C GLY A 15 0.87 -6.95 17.67
N LEU A 16 0.59 -6.90 16.38
CA LEU A 16 -0.47 -6.05 15.83
C LEU A 16 -1.84 -6.70 16.06
N THR A 17 -2.78 -5.92 16.57
CA THR A 17 -4.18 -6.33 16.73
C THR A 17 -5.08 -5.76 15.62
N LEU A 18 -4.59 -4.75 14.91
CA LEU A 18 -5.19 -4.19 13.72
C LEU A 18 -4.07 -3.84 12.74
N PHE A 19 -4.24 -4.19 11.47
CA PHE A 19 -3.43 -3.67 10.38
C PHE A 19 -4.34 -3.40 9.18
N ARG A 20 -4.55 -2.11 8.89
CA ARG A 20 -5.43 -1.65 7.82
C ARG A 20 -4.67 -0.73 6.89
N VAL A 21 -4.80 -0.98 5.59
CA VAL A 21 -4.30 -0.08 4.56
C VAL A 21 -5.49 0.55 3.85
N ARG A 22 -5.52 1.89 3.83
CA ARG A 22 -6.48 2.67 3.05
C ARG A 22 -5.81 3.21 1.81
N PHE A 23 -6.44 2.99 0.67
CA PHE A 23 -6.03 3.55 -0.62
C PHE A 23 -7.04 4.58 -1.13
N GLU A 24 -6.50 5.70 -1.55
CA GLU A 24 -7.22 6.78 -2.21
C GLU A 24 -6.50 7.13 -3.52
N ILE A 25 -7.26 7.12 -4.62
CA ILE A 25 -6.78 7.58 -5.93
C ILE A 25 -7.30 9.00 -6.10
N ILE A 26 -6.37 9.94 -6.21
CA ILE A 26 -6.67 11.33 -6.47
C ILE A 26 -6.32 11.58 -7.93
N GLU A 27 -7.34 11.77 -8.76
CA GLU A 27 -7.16 12.08 -10.18
C GLU A 27 -6.41 13.39 -10.36
N LYS A 28 -5.61 13.44 -11.42
CA LYS A 28 -4.90 14.63 -11.89
C LYS A 28 -5.07 14.75 -13.39
N ASP A 29 -4.66 15.90 -13.91
CA ASP A 29 -4.62 16.17 -15.35
C ASP A 29 -3.65 15.21 -16.07
N ASN A 30 -3.78 15.11 -17.39
CA ASN A 30 -2.86 14.38 -18.28
C ASN A 30 -2.70 12.88 -17.96
N ASP A 31 -3.80 12.14 -17.84
CA ASP A 31 -3.79 10.69 -17.59
C ASP A 31 -2.98 10.26 -16.34
N SER A 32 -2.89 11.15 -15.34
CA SER A 32 -2.09 10.92 -14.14
C SER A 32 -2.93 10.87 -12.87
N CYS A 33 -2.37 10.33 -11.80
CA CYS A 33 -3.02 10.32 -10.48
C CYS A 33 -1.99 10.35 -9.36
N ILE A 34 -2.44 10.69 -8.15
CA ILE A 34 -1.74 10.38 -6.90
C ILE A 34 -2.39 9.16 -6.28
N ILE A 35 -1.58 8.17 -5.90
CA ILE A 35 -2.00 7.07 -5.03
C ILE A 35 -1.61 7.47 -3.61
N LYS A 36 -2.59 7.86 -2.80
CA LYS A 36 -2.39 8.11 -1.38
C LYS A 36 -2.68 6.83 -0.60
N SER A 37 -1.70 6.41 0.19
CA SER A 37 -1.79 5.23 1.04
C SER A 37 -1.64 5.63 2.50
N THR A 38 -2.54 5.16 3.34
CA THR A 38 -2.47 5.34 4.79
C THR A 38 -2.47 3.97 5.46
N ILE A 39 -1.53 3.75 6.38
CA ILE A 39 -1.52 2.55 7.21
C ILE A 39 -2.03 2.95 8.60
N GLU A 40 -3.09 2.30 9.03
CA GLU A 40 -3.62 2.38 10.39
C GLU A 40 -3.37 1.05 11.08
N TYR A 41 -2.87 1.10 12.30
CA TYR A 41 -2.56 -0.10 13.05
C TYR A 41 -2.69 0.12 14.55
N ASP A 42 -3.05 -0.95 15.25
CA ASP A 42 -3.00 -1.04 16.70
C ASP A 42 -1.98 -2.10 17.07
N ILE A 43 -1.14 -1.80 18.06
CA ILE A 43 -0.09 -2.70 18.54
C ILE A 43 -0.20 -2.87 20.05
N LYS A 44 0.04 -4.08 20.53
CA LYS A 44 0.11 -4.34 21.97
C LYS A 44 1.26 -3.58 22.60
N GLU A 45 1.08 -3.16 23.85
CA GLU A 45 2.06 -2.33 24.58
C GLU A 45 3.42 -3.03 24.69
N GLU A 46 3.42 -4.34 24.93
CA GLU A 46 4.64 -5.15 25.01
C GLU A 46 5.41 -5.28 23.69
N ALA A 47 4.77 -4.94 22.56
CA ALA A 47 5.32 -5.11 21.21
C ALA A 47 5.64 -3.78 20.52
N VAL A 48 5.56 -2.63 21.20
CA VAL A 48 5.78 -1.28 20.63
C VAL A 48 7.14 -1.14 19.93
N ALA A 49 8.17 -1.89 20.35
CA ALA A 49 9.47 -1.91 19.67
C ALA A 49 9.39 -2.35 18.18
N ASN A 50 8.37 -3.15 17.83
CA ASN A 50 8.14 -3.65 16.48
C ASN A 50 7.43 -2.62 15.57
N THR A 51 7.04 -1.45 16.08
CA THR A 51 6.40 -0.39 15.27
C THR A 51 7.28 0.04 14.09
N SER A 52 8.60 -0.03 14.22
CA SER A 52 9.56 0.25 13.15
C SER A 52 9.42 -0.70 11.93
N ASN A 53 8.80 -1.86 12.10
CA ASN A 53 8.52 -2.81 11.01
C ASN A 53 7.30 -2.41 10.18
N VAL A 54 6.44 -1.53 10.69
CA VAL A 54 5.27 -1.02 9.96
C VAL A 54 5.71 0.16 9.09
N THR A 55 5.93 -0.12 7.80
CA THR A 55 6.44 0.87 6.84
C THR A 55 5.47 1.10 5.69
N THR A 56 5.44 2.33 5.18
CA THR A 56 4.71 2.68 3.95
C THR A 56 5.49 2.33 2.67
N ASP A 57 6.76 1.93 2.80
CA ASP A 57 7.62 1.60 1.66
C ASP A 57 7.09 0.43 0.84
N LEU A 58 6.50 -0.58 1.50
CA LEU A 58 5.91 -1.73 0.83
C LEU A 58 4.81 -1.30 -0.14
N VAL A 59 3.87 -0.48 0.33
CA VAL A 59 2.73 -0.03 -0.49
C VAL A 59 3.15 0.95 -1.58
N ALA A 60 4.16 1.79 -1.30
CA ALA A 60 4.75 2.66 -2.31
C ALA A 60 5.41 1.86 -3.45
N LYS A 61 6.20 0.83 -3.12
CA LYS A 61 6.85 -0.04 -4.11
C LYS A 61 5.84 -0.82 -4.95
N ILE A 62 4.76 -1.32 -4.35
CA ILE A 62 3.68 -1.99 -5.10
C ILE A 62 3.06 -1.02 -6.11
N GLY A 63 2.75 0.21 -5.70
CA GLY A 63 2.24 1.25 -6.59
C GLY A 63 3.20 1.56 -7.74
N GLU A 64 4.51 1.64 -7.47
CA GLU A 64 5.52 1.89 -8.49
C GLU A 64 5.65 0.72 -9.50
N ILE A 65 5.70 -0.52 -9.02
CA ILE A 65 5.78 -1.73 -9.86
C ILE A 65 4.54 -1.81 -10.76
N ALA A 66 3.35 -1.63 -10.20
CA ALA A 66 2.10 -1.66 -10.95
C ALA A 66 2.06 -0.56 -12.01
N LYS A 67 2.43 0.69 -11.65
CA LYS A 67 2.54 1.82 -12.57
C LYS A 67 3.47 1.48 -13.75
N ASN A 68 4.67 0.99 -13.47
CA ASN A 68 5.67 0.70 -14.49
C ASN A 68 5.19 -0.39 -15.46
N TYR A 69 4.56 -1.45 -14.96
CA TYR A 69 3.99 -2.52 -15.79
C TYR A 69 2.85 -2.01 -16.67
N LEU A 70 1.90 -1.26 -16.11
CA LEU A 70 0.73 -0.76 -16.83
C LEU A 70 1.11 0.26 -17.90
N ILE A 71 2.01 1.21 -17.61
CA ILE A 71 2.46 2.21 -18.58
C ILE A 71 3.22 1.54 -19.73
N LYS A 72 4.13 0.61 -19.42
CA LYS A 72 4.88 -0.12 -20.44
C LYS A 72 3.94 -0.88 -21.38
N ASN A 73 2.95 -1.56 -20.84
CA ASN A 73 2.01 -2.34 -21.64
C ASN A 73 1.00 -1.48 -22.41
N LYS A 74 0.59 -0.31 -21.88
CA LYS A 74 -0.23 0.67 -22.62
C LYS A 74 0.54 1.19 -23.84
N ALA A 75 1.84 1.47 -23.69
CA ALA A 75 2.69 1.91 -24.80
C ALA A 75 2.84 0.84 -25.90
N THR A 76 2.99 -0.43 -25.53
CA THR A 76 3.10 -1.53 -26.50
C THR A 76 1.80 -1.74 -27.30
N LYS A 77 0.63 -1.65 -26.66
CA LYS A 77 -0.66 -1.81 -27.33
C LYS A 77 -1.05 -0.66 -28.27
N ASN A 78 -0.48 0.53 -28.08
CA ASN A 78 -0.74 1.70 -28.93
C ASN A 78 0.22 1.79 -30.13
N ALA A 79 1.17 0.87 -30.25
CA ALA A 79 2.15 0.81 -31.34
C ALA A 79 1.86 -0.30 -32.37
N GLU A 80 0.81 -1.09 -32.15
CA GLU A 80 0.22 -2.09 -33.06
C GLU A 80 -1.03 -1.51 -33.73
#